data_AF-A0A950BMI9-F1
#
_entry.id   AF-A0A950BMI9-F1
#
_cell.length_a   1.000
_cell.length_b   1.000
_cell.length_c   1.000
_cell.angle_alpha   90.00
_cell.angle_beta   90.00
_cell.angle_gamma   90.00
#
_symmetry.space_group_name_H-M   'P 1'
#
loop_
_entity.id
_entity.type
_entity.pdbx_description
1 polymer ?
#
loop_
_entity_poly.entity_id
_entity_poly.type
_entity_poly.pdbx_seq_one_letter_code
_entity_poly.pdbx_strand_id
1 'polypeptide(L)'
;MWWTSAGERVLRGAEWELFREGLSCLWDEVEVSEEEDGPGTTGIAVFDDLPKAERLALLATVAKGLTDEDEPCPELTALSEGTIAAIFAHVRYHIEVEIELKEEAIT
;
A
#
# COMPACT_ATOMS: atom_id res chain seq x y z
N MET A 1 4.73 -12.50 -8.55
CA MET A 1 4.95 -13.24 -7.28
C MET A 1 5.66 -12.37 -6.23
N TRP A 2 5.59 -12.69 -4.92
CA TRP A 2 6.31 -11.95 -3.85
C TRP A 2 6.92 -12.89 -2.81
N TRP A 3 8.07 -12.51 -2.25
CA TRP A 3 8.74 -13.28 -1.21
C TRP A 3 8.09 -13.01 0.14
N THR A 4 7.50 -14.05 0.72
CA THR A 4 6.87 -13.98 2.05
C THR A 4 7.55 -14.95 3.01
N SER A 5 7.21 -14.89 4.29
CA SER A 5 7.65 -15.90 5.26
C SER A 5 7.18 -17.33 4.92
N ALA A 6 6.19 -17.48 4.04
CA ALA A 6 5.70 -18.76 3.52
C ALA A 6 6.32 -19.16 2.17
N GLY A 7 7.35 -18.44 1.72
CA GLY A 7 7.96 -18.58 0.39
C GLY A 7 7.38 -17.61 -0.63
N GLU A 8 7.74 -17.83 -1.89
CA GLU A 8 7.27 -17.02 -3.01
C GLU A 8 5.80 -17.34 -3.33
N ARG A 9 4.92 -16.35 -3.24
CA ARG A 9 3.48 -16.51 -3.48
C ARG A 9 2.85 -15.24 -4.01
N VAL A 10 1.62 -15.38 -4.51
CA VAL A 10 0.69 -14.27 -4.75
C VAL A 10 -0.40 -14.26 -3.68
N LEU A 11 -1.08 -13.13 -3.52
CA LEU A 11 -2.24 -13.02 -2.64
C LEU A 11 -3.48 -13.56 -3.35
N ARG A 12 -4.41 -14.14 -2.56
CA ARG A 12 -5.63 -14.77 -3.06
C ARG A 12 -6.81 -14.51 -2.12
N GLY A 13 -8.03 -14.50 -2.67
CA GLY A 13 -9.26 -14.40 -1.88
C GLY A 13 -9.28 -13.15 -0.99
N ALA A 14 -9.72 -13.31 0.27
CA ALA A 14 -9.90 -12.20 1.20
C ALA A 14 -8.61 -11.42 1.50
N GLU A 15 -7.45 -12.07 1.47
CA GLU A 15 -6.15 -11.41 1.68
C GLU A 15 -5.86 -10.43 0.54
N TRP A 16 -6.14 -10.84 -0.70
CA TRP A 16 -6.01 -9.94 -1.85
C TRP A 16 -7.04 -8.81 -1.80
N GLU A 17 -8.30 -9.09 -1.45
CA GLU A 17 -9.32 -8.04 -1.41
C GLU A 17 -8.97 -6.93 -0.41
N LEU A 18 -8.51 -7.29 0.79
CA LEU A 18 -8.08 -6.29 1.78
C LEU A 18 -6.88 -5.48 1.27
N PHE A 19 -5.88 -6.17 0.71
CA PHE A 19 -4.68 -5.52 0.21
C PHE A 19 -4.99 -4.57 -0.97
N ARG A 20 -5.83 -5.03 -1.90
CA ARG A 20 -6.29 -4.26 -3.06
C ARG A 20 -7.03 -3.00 -2.65
N GLU A 21 -7.87 -3.08 -1.61
CA GLU A 21 -8.60 -1.92 -1.10
C GLU A 21 -7.63 -0.88 -0.52
N GLY A 22 -6.72 -1.30 0.36
CA GLY A 22 -5.70 -0.40 0.90
C GLY A 22 -4.81 0.23 -0.17
N LEU A 23 -4.45 -0.54 -1.19
CA LEU A 23 -3.69 -0.05 -2.35
C LEU A 23 -4.49 0.99 -3.13
N SER A 24 -5.79 0.75 -3.38
CA SER A 24 -6.65 1.68 -4.11
C SER A 24 -6.81 3.00 -3.37
N CYS A 25 -7.07 2.97 -2.06
CA CYS A 25 -7.20 4.18 -1.26
C CYS A 25 -5.90 5.00 -1.25
N LEU A 26 -4.75 4.32 -1.07
CA LEU A 26 -3.46 4.99 -1.08
C LEU A 26 -3.10 5.53 -2.48
N TRP A 27 -3.50 4.82 -3.55
CA TRP A 27 -3.36 5.30 -4.92
C TRP A 27 -4.10 6.62 -5.11
N ASP A 28 -5.38 6.66 -4.74
CA ASP A 28 -6.23 7.85 -4.88
C ASP A 28 -5.63 9.03 -4.10
N GLU A 29 -5.15 8.81 -2.87
CA GLU A 29 -4.51 9.84 -2.06
C GLU A 29 -3.22 10.40 -2.71
N VAL A 30 -2.38 9.52 -3.25
CA VAL A 30 -1.17 9.93 -3.98
C VAL A 30 -1.54 10.68 -5.27
N GLU A 31 -2.54 10.21 -6.00
CA GLU A 31 -2.98 10.81 -7.26
C GLU A 31 -3.54 12.23 -7.07
N VAL A 32 -4.25 12.50 -5.97
CA VAL A 32 -4.80 13.84 -5.69
C VAL A 32 -3.84 14.76 -4.94
N SER A 33 -2.72 14.24 -4.42
CA SER A 33 -1.72 15.06 -3.75
C SER A 33 -1.09 16.10 -4.68
N GLU A 34 -0.97 17.33 -4.17
CA GLU A 34 -0.21 18.42 -4.80
C GLU A 34 1.29 18.19 -4.54
N GLU A 35 2.13 18.56 -5.51
CA GLU A 35 3.59 18.36 -5.36
C GLU A 35 4.18 19.22 -4.23
N GLU A 36 3.56 20.37 -3.92
CA GLU A 36 4.03 21.32 -2.89
C GLU A 36 3.63 20.91 -1.46
N ASP A 37 2.48 20.24 -1.29
CA ASP A 37 2.02 19.74 0.03
C ASP A 37 2.75 18.45 0.43
N GLY A 38 3.44 17.84 -0.54
CA GLY A 38 3.96 16.50 -0.41
C GLY A 38 2.83 15.47 -0.48
N PRO A 39 3.12 14.26 -0.97
CA PRO A 39 2.13 13.20 -0.96
C PRO A 39 1.86 12.78 0.50
N GLY A 40 0.59 12.55 0.85
CA GLY A 40 0.16 12.19 2.21
C GLY A 40 1.06 11.12 2.85
N THR A 41 1.35 11.28 4.15
CA THR A 41 2.39 10.49 4.83
C THR A 41 1.81 9.19 5.38
N THR A 42 2.37 8.06 4.99
CA THR A 42 2.04 6.75 5.56
C THR A 42 2.84 6.43 6.83
N GLY A 43 3.83 7.27 7.16
CA GLY A 43 4.80 7.04 8.24
C GLY A 43 5.97 6.15 7.82
N ILE A 44 6.07 5.81 6.53
CA ILE A 44 7.10 4.95 5.95
C ILE A 44 8.00 5.83 5.07
N ALA A 45 9.04 6.42 5.67
CA ALA A 45 9.89 7.42 5.02
C ALA A 45 10.42 7.00 3.64
N VAL A 46 10.85 5.74 3.48
CA VAL A 46 11.39 5.25 2.19
C VAL A 46 10.37 5.27 1.04
N PHE A 47 9.07 5.29 1.35
CA PHE A 47 8.00 5.47 0.38
C PHE A 47 7.51 6.93 0.35
N ASP A 48 7.36 7.55 1.53
CA ASP A 48 6.80 8.89 1.67
C ASP A 48 7.70 9.97 1.02
N ASP A 49 9.03 9.81 1.08
CA ASP A 49 10.00 10.76 0.53
C ASP A 49 10.12 10.70 -1.01
N LEU A 50 9.42 9.76 -1.65
CA LEU A 50 9.48 9.59 -3.10
C LEU A 50 8.59 10.60 -3.83
N PRO A 51 8.99 11.05 -5.03
CA PRO A 51 8.12 11.79 -5.92
C PRO A 51 6.82 11.04 -6.21
N LYS A 52 5.72 11.78 -6.39
CA LYS A 52 4.39 11.24 -6.71
C LYS A 52 4.40 10.16 -7.80
N ALA A 53 5.07 10.43 -8.92
CA ALA A 53 5.17 9.47 -10.03
C ALA A 53 5.86 8.16 -9.64
N GLU A 54 6.89 8.22 -8.79
CA GLU A 54 7.62 7.04 -8.31
C GLU A 54 6.77 6.24 -7.31
N ARG A 55 6.01 6.92 -6.44
CA ARG A 55 5.04 6.27 -5.54
C ARG A 55 4.00 5.47 -6.35
N LEU A 56 3.40 6.08 -7.37
CA LEU A 56 2.42 5.40 -8.24
C LEU A 56 3.05 4.23 -9.00
N ALA A 57 4.27 4.38 -9.51
CA ALA A 57 4.98 3.30 -10.19
C ALA A 57 5.26 2.11 -9.26
N LEU A 58 5.64 2.37 -8.01
CA LEU A 58 5.86 1.32 -7.02
C LEU A 58 4.56 0.63 -6.61
N LEU A 59 3.46 1.37 -6.39
CA LEU A 59 2.15 0.79 -6.10
C LEU A 59 1.72 -0.16 -7.23
N ALA A 60 1.88 0.24 -8.50
CA ALA A 60 1.58 -0.62 -9.64
C ALA A 60 2.49 -1.86 -9.70
N THR A 61 3.78 -1.69 -9.41
CA THR A 61 4.77 -2.79 -9.40
C THR A 61 4.42 -3.83 -8.33
N VAL A 62 4.10 -3.37 -7.12
CA VAL A 62 3.68 -4.22 -6.00
C VAL A 62 2.37 -4.93 -6.31
N ALA A 63 1.37 -4.23 -6.86
CA ALA A 63 0.10 -4.82 -7.27
C ALA A 63 0.31 -5.98 -8.26
N LYS A 64 1.12 -5.76 -9.30
CA LYS A 64 1.43 -6.78 -10.30
C LYS A 64 2.15 -7.98 -9.67
N GLY A 65 3.19 -7.71 -8.87
CA GLY A 65 3.95 -8.75 -8.17
C GLY A 65 3.08 -9.58 -7.21
N LEU A 66 2.07 -9.00 -6.57
CA LEU A 66 1.22 -9.71 -5.61
C LEU A 66 0.01 -10.41 -6.22
N THR A 67 -0.28 -10.23 -7.52
CA THR A 67 -1.46 -10.81 -8.19
C THR A 67 -1.13 -11.79 -9.29
N ASP A 68 -0.05 -11.53 -10.03
CA ASP A 68 0.35 -12.29 -11.20
C ASP A 68 1.33 -13.41 -10.83
N GLU A 69 0.94 -14.66 -11.11
CA GLU A 69 1.77 -15.85 -10.89
C GLU A 69 2.84 -16.01 -11.98
N ASP A 70 2.62 -15.44 -13.16
CA ASP A 70 3.56 -15.50 -14.28
C ASP A 70 4.64 -14.41 -14.17
N GLU A 71 4.45 -13.42 -13.28
CA GLU A 71 5.44 -12.38 -13.01
C GLU A 71 6.49 -12.89 -12.02
N PRO A 72 7.81 -12.78 -12.34
CA PRO A 72 8.86 -13.15 -11.40
C PRO A 72 8.76 -12.35 -10.12
N CYS A 73 9.23 -12.92 -9.01
CA CYS A 73 9.38 -12.15 -7.77
C CYS A 73 10.30 -10.97 -8.04
N PRO A 74 9.88 -9.72 -7.80
CA PRO A 74 10.76 -8.58 -7.95
C PRO A 74 11.87 -8.63 -6.90
N GLU A 75 12.96 -7.91 -7.19
CA GLU A 75 14.06 -7.79 -6.25
C GLU A 75 13.56 -7.11 -4.96
N LEU A 76 13.84 -7.72 -3.82
CA LEU A 76 13.44 -7.17 -2.52
C LEU A 76 14.34 -5.99 -2.19
N THR A 77 13.84 -4.80 -2.46
CA THR A 77 14.48 -3.53 -2.15
C THR A 77 13.77 -2.86 -0.98
N ALA A 78 14.45 -1.90 -0.35
CA ALA A 78 13.80 -1.08 0.67
C ALA A 78 12.59 -0.32 0.10
N LEU A 79 12.60 0.03 -1.19
CA LEU A 79 11.50 0.70 -1.88
C LEU A 79 10.30 -0.24 -2.01
N SER A 80 10.49 -1.44 -2.55
CA SER A 80 9.39 -2.39 -2.78
C SER A 80 8.75 -2.87 -1.47
N GLU A 81 9.57 -3.16 -0.45
CA GLU A 81 9.09 -3.55 0.88
C GLU A 81 8.45 -2.36 1.62
N GLY A 82 9.02 -1.17 1.46
CA GLY A 82 8.46 0.08 1.99
C GLY A 82 7.08 0.38 1.41
N THR A 83 6.87 0.15 0.12
CA THR A 83 5.54 0.30 -0.51
C THR A 83 4.52 -0.68 0.06
N ILE A 84 4.89 -1.93 0.30
CA ILE A 84 4.00 -2.89 0.97
C ILE A 84 3.66 -2.42 2.39
N ALA A 85 4.67 -1.96 3.15
CA ALA A 85 4.48 -1.43 4.49
C ALA A 85 3.56 -0.20 4.50
N ALA A 86 3.70 0.70 3.51
CA ALA A 86 2.86 1.88 3.34
C ALA A 86 1.40 1.51 3.10
N ILE A 87 1.12 0.50 2.27
CA ILE A 87 -0.23 -0.01 2.03
C ILE A 87 -0.84 -0.55 3.34
N PHE A 88 -0.11 -1.37 4.09
CA PHE A 88 -0.59 -1.88 5.38
C PHE A 88 -0.77 -0.78 6.43
N ALA A 89 0.11 0.22 6.46
CA ALA A 89 -0.03 1.38 7.34
C ALA A 89 -1.31 2.17 7.01
N HIS A 90 -1.61 2.33 5.72
CA HIS A 90 -2.82 2.99 5.25
C HIS A 90 -4.09 2.19 5.60
N VAL A 91 -4.08 0.87 5.42
CA VAL A 91 -5.18 -0.01 5.89
C VAL A 91 -5.41 0.16 7.39
N ARG A 92 -4.34 0.17 8.20
CA ARG A 92 -4.45 0.35 9.64
C ARG A 92 -5.05 1.71 9.99
N TYR A 93 -4.61 2.78 9.32
CA TYR A 93 -5.15 4.12 9.52
C TYR A 93 -6.66 4.17 9.27
N HIS A 94 -7.15 3.60 8.16
CA HIS A 94 -8.60 3.57 7.88
C HIS A 94 -9.39 2.77 8.91
N ILE A 95 -8.84 1.65 9.40
CA ILE A 95 -9.47 0.89 10.49
C ILE A 95 -9.57 1.74 11.76
N GLU A 96 -8.52 2.46 12.12
CA GLU A 96 -8.50 3.36 13.29
C GLU A 96 -9.55 4.46 13.16
N VAL A 97 -9.60 5.15 12.01
CA VAL A 97 -10.61 6.17 11.70
C VAL A 97 -12.03 5.61 11.78
N GLU A 98 -12.29 4.43 11.23
CA GLU A 98 -13.61 3.81 11.30
C GLU A 98 -14.04 3.46 12.73
N ILE A 99 -13.10 3.05 13.59
CA ILE A 99 -13.38 2.75 15.00
C ILE A 99 -13.74 4.04 15.72
N GLU A 100 -12.94 5.10 15.57
CA GLU A 100 -13.17 6.40 16.20
C GLU A 100 -14.53 7.01 15.79
N LEU A 101 -14.85 7.00 14.49
CA LEU A 101 -16.14 7.50 13.99
C LEU A 101 -17.34 6.72 14.57
N LYS A 102 -17.19 5.40 14.80
CA LYS A 102 -18.24 4.58 15.43
C LYS A 102 -18.39 4.94 16.91
N GLU A 103 -17.30 5.19 17.63
CA GLU A 103 -17.33 5.61 19.04
C GLU A 103 -18.01 6.99 19.21
N GLU A 104 -17.69 7.94 18.34
CA GLU A 104 -18.32 9.26 18.31
C GLU A 104 -19.82 9.17 18.02
N ALA A 105 -20.24 8.32 17.09
CA ALA A 105 -21.66 8.15 16.74
C ALA A 105 -22.52 7.52 17.86
N ILE A 106 -21.89 6.89 18.85
CA ILE A 106 -22.55 6.25 20.00
C ILE A 106 -22.59 7.19 21.23
N THR A 107 -21.89 8.33 21.19
CA THR A 107 -21.78 9.31 22.28
C THR A 107 -22.78 10.46 22.12
#